data_AF-A0A4R2JMY3-F1
#
_entry.id   AF-A0A4R2JMY3-F1
#
_cell.length_a   1.000
_cell.length_b   1.000
_cell.length_c   1.000
_cell.angle_alpha   90.00
_cell.angle_beta   90.00
_cell.angle_gamma   90.00
#
_symmetry.space_group_name_H-M   'P 1'
#
loop_
_entity.id
_entity.type
_entity.pdbx_description
1 polymer ?
#
loop_
_entity_poly.entity_id
_entity_poly.type
_entity_poly.pdbx_seq_one_letter_code
_entity_poly.pdbx_strand_id
1 'polypeptide(L)'
;MSLFSPTRRKTRRLLSTVAFAGVAVVAATGVSFTAWNLPSQQDWQLRMAQADQPSKGCFTADYPRVAWRSAACAPAPNVPQVPKHGPPPLGLQIGNGNDVSARERPGGVPIRNSIGSFDFVVGVTSESGQIGNAGPSIANAYSLQLNTNYFFTARCAGSPSSDCRGWQQFVFANDGAAGSVFIQYWLIKYNAPCPPGWTPFSFTADTDIYCWRNDPLGALPVPAQPITNLANLKLSGRADGAGDRVTLSVGMFSYSLTGNDALGLGVPGGKWLDAEFNVFGNGGNSGGGGKAEFNAGARLRPRVQIINGYPIPLKPLCNEFGFAGETNNLNFPNSAPPMTGPAPSLVFNEDHVSVPTLFPCNAATAVGDVHVGTVAGTTYDFQATGDFQLAESGPDFEVQERQVSGAPSWPNTSVNQAVGTRMRDTRVVVCAGSVLVVDGKPFQLPDGRSVTLPSGVGISLVGGDYYVTDSSYHTVRITPHSGYMDVLVGIDDWPEDVRGLIGSHNDDPALIEARDGTVFPLPMSFDDLYNRFGNSWRVKSSDSLLTPCGRVAEQGNPKVPFFSADLPTEIRARAKETCVQNRVLDEWLDGCMIDVAMLGPKAATTFVGTAPAVLDGNSRKR
;
A
#
# COMPACT_ATOMS: atom_id res chain seq x y z
N MET A 1 37.74 -22.02 -52.59
CA MET A 1 38.50 -22.81 -53.58
C MET A 1 38.63 -24.21 -52.99
N SER A 2 37.65 -25.09 -53.22
CA SER A 2 37.62 -26.13 -54.28
C SER A 2 38.63 -27.25 -54.02
N LEU A 3 38.37 -28.55 -54.14
CA LEU A 3 37.28 -29.47 -54.52
C LEU A 3 37.91 -30.87 -54.19
N PHE A 4 37.24 -31.95 -53.80
CA PHE A 4 36.55 -32.89 -54.68
C PHE A 4 36.10 -34.12 -53.86
N SER A 5 34.90 -34.61 -54.16
CA SER A 5 34.43 -35.97 -53.92
C SER A 5 34.18 -36.62 -55.28
N PRO A 6 34.22 -37.97 -55.39
CA PRO A 6 33.14 -38.65 -56.12
C PRO A 6 32.70 -40.03 -55.55
N THR A 7 31.37 -40.24 -55.42
CA THR A 7 30.49 -41.35 -55.91
C THR A 7 30.98 -42.82 -56.01
N ARG A 8 30.21 -43.93 -55.89
CA ARG A 8 28.83 -44.38 -55.49
C ARG A 8 28.72 -45.90 -55.86
N ARG A 9 27.75 -46.64 -55.26
CA ARG A 9 27.07 -47.94 -55.64
C ARG A 9 27.62 -49.27 -55.04
N LYS A 10 26.84 -50.30 -54.65
CA LYS A 10 25.39 -50.54 -54.35
C LYS A 10 25.22 -51.96 -53.74
N THR A 11 24.30 -52.10 -52.76
CA THR A 11 23.37 -53.24 -52.43
C THR A 11 23.84 -54.69 -52.17
N ARG A 12 23.43 -55.27 -51.01
CA ARG A 12 22.32 -56.26 -50.88
C ARG A 12 22.02 -56.65 -49.41
N ARG A 13 20.73 -56.91 -49.12
CA ARG A 13 20.13 -57.39 -47.87
C ARG A 13 20.47 -58.85 -47.56
N LEU A 14 20.42 -59.23 -46.29
CA LEU A 14 20.04 -60.59 -45.85
C LEU A 14 19.34 -60.55 -44.47
N LEU A 15 18.13 -61.11 -44.43
CA LEU A 15 17.39 -61.51 -43.23
C LEU A 15 17.99 -62.78 -42.65
N SER A 16 17.96 -62.97 -41.33
CA SER A 16 17.95 -64.29 -40.71
C SER A 16 17.29 -64.25 -39.33
N THR A 17 16.23 -65.05 -39.23
CA THR A 17 15.43 -65.46 -38.07
C THR A 17 16.21 -66.41 -37.15
N VAL A 18 16.01 -66.36 -35.82
CA VAL A 18 16.23 -67.51 -34.91
C VAL A 18 15.16 -67.53 -33.81
N ALA A 19 14.78 -68.77 -33.47
CA ALA A 19 13.61 -69.29 -32.80
C ALA A 19 13.41 -68.99 -31.30
N PHE A 20 12.16 -69.15 -30.87
CA PHE A 20 11.65 -69.16 -29.51
C PHE A 20 12.00 -70.44 -28.73
N ALA A 21 12.30 -70.30 -27.44
CA ALA A 21 12.06 -71.29 -26.40
C ALA A 21 11.55 -70.56 -25.14
N GLY A 22 10.41 -71.02 -24.62
CA GLY A 22 9.63 -70.31 -23.59
C GLY A 22 10.19 -70.44 -22.18
N VAL A 23 10.05 -69.35 -21.42
CA VAL A 23 10.14 -69.30 -19.96
C VAL A 23 8.80 -68.76 -19.45
N ALA A 24 8.22 -69.47 -18.49
CA ALA A 24 6.95 -69.13 -17.86
C ALA A 24 7.03 -67.74 -17.20
N VAL A 25 6.22 -66.80 -17.68
CA VAL A 25 6.00 -65.51 -17.02
C VAL A 25 5.05 -65.76 -15.85
N VAL A 26 5.58 -65.78 -14.63
CA VAL A 26 4.78 -65.55 -13.44
C VAL A 26 4.27 -64.11 -13.57
N ALA A 27 2.97 -63.95 -13.81
CA ALA A 27 2.30 -62.66 -13.73
C ALA A 27 2.33 -62.21 -12.27
N ALA A 28 3.41 -61.54 -11.87
CA ALA A 28 3.35 -60.67 -10.72
C ALA A 28 2.33 -59.58 -11.08
N THR A 29 1.17 -59.59 -10.43
CA THR A 29 0.28 -58.44 -10.37
C THR A 29 1.07 -57.32 -9.70
N GLY A 30 1.87 -56.60 -10.49
CA GLY A 30 2.43 -55.34 -10.09
C GLY A 30 1.26 -54.41 -9.84
N VAL A 31 0.95 -54.18 -8.58
CA VAL A 31 0.15 -53.02 -8.19
C VAL A 31 0.98 -51.82 -8.63
N SER A 32 0.61 -51.20 -9.75
CA SER A 32 1.09 -49.88 -10.11
C SER A 32 0.61 -48.93 -9.01
N PHE A 33 1.46 -48.66 -8.03
CA PHE A 33 1.26 -47.51 -7.16
C PHE A 33 1.41 -46.28 -8.05
N THR A 34 0.29 -45.66 -8.41
CA THR A 34 0.32 -44.29 -8.93
C THR A 34 1.03 -43.45 -7.89
N ALA A 35 2.17 -42.85 -8.24
CA ALA A 35 2.81 -41.85 -7.39
C ALA A 35 1.75 -40.81 -7.04
N TRP A 36 1.42 -40.68 -5.76
CA TRP A 36 0.46 -39.68 -5.30
C TRP A 36 1.03 -38.31 -5.67
N ASN A 37 0.36 -37.57 -6.56
CA ASN A 37 0.68 -36.17 -6.84
C ASN A 37 0.35 -35.35 -5.58
N LEU A 38 1.31 -35.23 -4.67
CA LEU A 38 1.15 -34.39 -3.48
C LEU A 38 1.10 -32.92 -3.91
N PRO A 39 0.19 -32.11 -3.35
CA PRO A 39 0.20 -30.68 -3.60
C PRO A 39 1.51 -30.06 -3.11
N SER A 40 1.94 -28.95 -3.70
CA SER A 40 3.01 -28.15 -3.09
C SER A 40 2.56 -27.68 -1.70
N GLN A 41 3.51 -27.34 -0.83
CA GLN A 41 3.17 -26.82 0.50
C GLN A 41 2.29 -25.56 0.40
N GLN A 42 2.57 -24.68 -0.55
CA GLN A 42 1.78 -23.46 -0.77
C GLN A 42 0.35 -23.79 -1.23
N ASP A 43 0.19 -24.73 -2.17
CA ASP A 43 -1.13 -25.19 -2.62
C ASP A 43 -1.90 -25.87 -1.48
N TRP A 44 -1.22 -26.67 -0.66
CA TRP A 44 -1.83 -27.32 0.50
C TRP A 44 -2.34 -26.29 1.50
N GLN A 45 -1.56 -25.26 1.84
CA GLN A 45 -1.98 -24.18 2.74
C GLN A 45 -3.20 -23.43 2.20
N LEU A 46 -3.21 -23.10 0.89
CA LEU A 46 -4.34 -22.45 0.24
C LEU A 46 -5.61 -23.32 0.29
N ARG A 47 -5.46 -24.64 0.04
CA ARG A 47 -6.57 -25.60 0.15
C ARG A 47 -7.06 -25.73 1.58
N MET A 48 -6.18 -25.77 2.58
CA MET A 48 -6.58 -25.82 3.99
C MET A 48 -7.35 -24.58 4.41
N ALA A 49 -6.89 -23.37 4.06
CA ALA A 49 -7.58 -22.12 4.36
C ALA A 49 -9.02 -22.06 3.78
N GLN A 50 -9.24 -22.75 2.66
CA GLN A 50 -10.55 -22.82 2.00
C GLN A 50 -11.38 -24.04 2.40
N ALA A 51 -10.78 -25.13 2.89
CA ALA A 51 -11.49 -26.35 3.25
C ALA A 51 -12.52 -26.10 4.36
N ASP A 52 -13.72 -26.64 4.22
CA ASP A 52 -14.76 -26.53 5.24
C ASP A 52 -14.40 -27.32 6.50
N GLN A 53 -14.85 -26.84 7.65
CA GLN A 53 -14.66 -27.53 8.93
C GLN A 53 -15.93 -28.26 9.34
N PRO A 54 -15.83 -29.40 10.05
CA PRO A 54 -16.98 -30.22 10.38
C PRO A 54 -17.99 -29.53 11.31
N SER A 55 -17.49 -28.59 12.14
CA SER A 55 -18.28 -27.86 13.14
C SER A 55 -17.55 -26.58 13.54
N LYS A 56 -18.21 -25.76 14.37
CA LYS A 56 -17.52 -24.74 15.17
C LYS A 56 -16.54 -25.40 16.15
N GLY A 57 -15.46 -24.71 16.49
CA GLY A 57 -14.40 -25.19 17.38
C GLY A 57 -13.00 -25.00 16.83
N CYS A 58 -12.03 -25.62 17.48
CA CYS A 58 -10.61 -25.54 17.12
C CYS A 58 -10.15 -26.78 16.36
N PHE A 59 -9.26 -26.57 15.39
CA PHE A 59 -8.79 -27.61 14.48
C PHE A 59 -7.32 -27.44 14.13
N THR A 60 -6.64 -28.56 13.90
CA THR A 60 -5.28 -28.61 13.35
C THR A 60 -5.22 -29.49 12.11
N ALA A 61 -4.23 -29.24 11.25
CA ALA A 61 -3.91 -30.10 10.12
C ALA A 61 -2.40 -30.19 9.91
N ASP A 62 -1.97 -31.28 9.30
CA ASP A 62 -0.58 -31.58 8.94
C ASP A 62 -0.47 -31.96 7.46
N TYR A 63 0.51 -31.37 6.78
CA TYR A 63 0.83 -31.70 5.39
C TYR A 63 1.15 -33.20 5.23
N PRO A 64 0.71 -33.86 4.14
CA PRO A 64 0.01 -33.32 2.98
C PRO A 64 -1.53 -33.41 3.04
N ARG A 65 -2.11 -33.81 4.18
CA ARG A 65 -3.55 -34.11 4.26
C ARG A 65 -4.37 -32.83 4.23
N VAL A 66 -5.33 -32.75 3.30
CA VAL A 66 -6.31 -31.65 3.28
C VAL A 66 -7.51 -32.02 4.15
N ALA A 67 -7.27 -32.16 5.45
CA ALA A 67 -8.29 -32.58 6.41
C ALA A 67 -8.03 -32.00 7.80
N TRP A 68 -9.11 -31.54 8.44
CA TRP A 68 -9.07 -30.97 9.78
C TRP A 68 -9.19 -32.05 10.86
N ARG A 69 -8.38 -31.92 11.92
CA ARG A 69 -8.46 -32.71 13.15
C ARG A 69 -8.88 -31.81 14.30
N SER A 70 -9.91 -32.19 15.05
CA SER A 70 -10.37 -31.42 16.20
C SER A 70 -9.25 -31.26 17.24
N ALA A 71 -9.18 -30.08 17.85
CA ALA A 71 -8.27 -29.71 18.90
C ALA A 71 -9.02 -28.99 20.02
N ALA A 72 -8.44 -28.96 21.22
CA ALA A 72 -9.00 -28.19 22.33
C ALA A 72 -8.76 -26.69 22.10
N CYS A 73 -9.81 -25.88 22.24
CA CYS A 73 -9.66 -24.46 22.39
C CYS A 73 -9.18 -24.11 23.81
N ALA A 74 -8.53 -22.96 23.94
CA ALA A 74 -8.11 -22.36 25.21
C ALA A 74 -8.71 -20.95 25.34
N PRO A 75 -8.70 -20.33 26.53
CA PRO A 75 -9.07 -18.92 26.67
C PRO A 75 -8.22 -18.05 25.73
N ALA A 76 -8.86 -17.15 24.99
CA ALA A 76 -8.16 -16.17 24.17
C ALA A 76 -7.44 -15.14 25.05
N PRO A 77 -6.31 -14.57 24.58
CA PRO A 77 -5.64 -13.47 25.28
C PRO A 77 -6.62 -12.33 25.59
N ASN A 78 -6.70 -11.91 26.85
CA ASN A 78 -7.58 -10.82 27.27
C ASN A 78 -6.90 -9.46 27.06
N VAL A 79 -6.44 -9.22 25.83
CA VAL A 79 -5.79 -8.00 25.38
C VAL A 79 -6.53 -7.51 24.13
N PRO A 80 -7.05 -6.27 24.12
CA PRO A 80 -7.69 -5.72 22.93
C PRO A 80 -6.65 -5.49 21.84
N GLN A 81 -6.95 -5.87 20.61
CA GLN A 81 -6.29 -5.38 19.40
C GLN A 81 -7.10 -4.15 18.97
N VAL A 82 -6.62 -2.96 19.26
CA VAL A 82 -7.44 -1.75 19.29
C VAL A 82 -7.69 -1.20 17.87
N PRO A 83 -8.84 -0.55 17.62
CA PRO A 83 -9.07 0.13 16.35
C PRO A 83 -8.13 1.33 16.21
N LYS A 84 -7.91 1.76 14.96
CA LYS A 84 -7.18 3.01 14.70
C LYS A 84 -7.82 4.19 15.44
N HIS A 85 -7.01 5.07 15.98
CA HIS A 85 -7.46 6.20 16.78
C HIS A 85 -6.57 7.43 16.58
N GLY A 86 -7.21 8.60 16.59
CA GLY A 86 -6.54 9.87 16.38
C GLY A 86 -6.04 10.05 14.95
N PRO A 87 -5.17 11.04 14.71
CA PRO A 87 -4.49 11.19 13.44
C PRO A 87 -3.52 10.02 13.20
N PRO A 88 -3.23 9.69 11.94
CA PRO A 88 -2.20 8.72 11.61
C PRO A 88 -0.86 9.05 12.27
N PRO A 89 -0.05 8.03 12.60
CA PRO A 89 1.25 8.24 13.24
C PRO A 89 2.20 8.99 12.31
N LEU A 90 3.14 9.71 12.94
CA LEU A 90 4.13 10.52 12.25
C LEU A 90 5.47 9.78 12.17
N GLY A 91 6.09 9.72 10.99
CA GLY A 91 7.45 9.17 10.79
C GLY A 91 7.52 7.72 10.28
N LEU A 92 8.59 7.00 10.64
CA LEU A 92 8.82 5.57 10.30
C LEU A 92 7.89 4.67 11.13
N GLN A 93 6.61 4.67 10.80
CA GLN A 93 5.61 3.89 11.52
C GLN A 93 4.44 3.50 10.62
N ILE A 94 4.29 2.20 10.37
CA ILE A 94 3.13 1.62 9.66
C ILE A 94 2.09 1.17 10.69
N GLY A 95 0.81 1.31 10.34
CA GLY A 95 -0.36 1.05 11.19
C GLY A 95 -0.99 2.33 11.75
N ASN A 96 -2.03 2.19 12.58
CA ASN A 96 -2.83 3.29 13.12
C ASN A 96 -3.30 4.30 12.05
N GLY A 97 -3.72 3.78 10.89
CA GLY A 97 -4.20 4.58 9.76
C GLY A 97 -3.14 4.93 8.71
N ASN A 98 -1.85 4.76 8.99
CA ASN A 98 -0.80 4.80 7.95
C ASN A 98 -0.49 3.37 7.49
N ASP A 99 -1.35 2.78 6.64
CA ASP A 99 -1.19 1.40 6.18
C ASP A 99 -1.80 1.20 4.78
N VAL A 100 -1.83 -0.05 4.31
CA VAL A 100 -2.41 -0.47 3.04
C VAL A 100 -3.45 -1.55 3.25
N SER A 101 -4.58 -1.41 2.56
CA SER A 101 -5.61 -2.42 2.48
C SER A 101 -5.90 -2.84 1.05
N ALA A 102 -6.19 -4.13 0.85
CA ALA A 102 -6.74 -4.63 -0.39
C ALA A 102 -8.25 -4.34 -0.43
N ARG A 103 -8.70 -3.49 -1.33
CA ARG A 103 -10.11 -3.07 -1.45
C ARG A 103 -10.81 -3.75 -2.64
N GLU A 104 -12.05 -4.15 -2.44
CA GLU A 104 -12.96 -4.58 -3.49
C GLU A 104 -13.50 -3.38 -4.28
N ARG A 105 -13.74 -3.57 -5.58
CA ARG A 105 -14.22 -2.47 -6.43
C ARG A 105 -15.60 -1.97 -5.99
N PRO A 106 -15.88 -0.67 -6.16
CA PRO A 106 -17.22 -0.12 -5.96
C PRO A 106 -18.28 -0.92 -6.74
N GLY A 107 -19.37 -1.30 -6.06
CA GLY A 107 -20.45 -2.12 -6.63
C GLY A 107 -20.10 -3.60 -6.86
N GLY A 108 -18.91 -4.04 -6.43
CA GLY A 108 -18.44 -5.42 -6.52
C GLY A 108 -19.07 -6.39 -5.51
N VAL A 109 -18.65 -7.64 -5.59
CA VAL A 109 -19.04 -8.71 -4.66
C VAL A 109 -18.19 -8.60 -3.39
N PRO A 110 -18.79 -8.51 -2.19
CA PRO A 110 -18.06 -8.39 -0.93
C PRO A 110 -17.06 -9.53 -0.69
N ILE A 111 -16.02 -9.22 0.06
CA ILE A 111 -15.00 -10.16 0.51
C ILE A 111 -15.63 -11.25 1.37
N ARG A 112 -15.32 -12.50 1.04
CA ARG A 112 -15.73 -13.67 1.84
C ARG A 112 -14.55 -14.34 2.52
N ASN A 113 -13.37 -14.22 1.94
CA ASN A 113 -12.16 -14.80 2.45
C ASN A 113 -10.98 -13.90 2.07
N SER A 114 -10.05 -13.69 2.99
CA SER A 114 -8.79 -13.01 2.70
C SER A 114 -7.62 -13.78 3.30
N ILE A 115 -6.46 -13.70 2.64
CA ILE A 115 -5.22 -14.39 3.03
C ILE A 115 -4.06 -13.39 3.03
N GLY A 116 -3.50 -13.16 4.21
CA GLY A 116 -2.25 -12.45 4.42
C GLY A 116 -1.04 -13.38 4.41
N SER A 117 0.03 -12.97 3.73
CA SER A 117 1.30 -13.71 3.63
C SER A 117 2.45 -12.78 3.27
N PHE A 118 3.66 -13.33 3.10
CA PHE A 118 4.85 -12.57 2.71
C PHE A 118 5.47 -13.18 1.46
N ASP A 119 5.70 -12.34 0.45
CA ASP A 119 6.43 -12.73 -0.76
C ASP A 119 7.93 -12.83 -0.52
N PHE A 120 8.46 -11.92 0.30
CA PHE A 120 9.81 -12.02 0.83
C PHE A 120 9.89 -11.45 2.25
N VAL A 121 10.88 -11.95 2.98
CA VAL A 121 11.32 -11.45 4.28
C VAL A 121 12.84 -11.44 4.23
N VAL A 122 13.45 -10.25 4.30
CA VAL A 122 14.90 -10.07 4.16
C VAL A 122 15.42 -9.21 5.30
N GLY A 123 16.57 -9.58 5.87
CA GLY A 123 17.21 -8.80 6.91
C GLY A 123 16.48 -8.77 8.25
N VAL A 124 15.38 -9.50 8.42
CA VAL A 124 14.65 -9.62 9.69
C VAL A 124 15.36 -10.63 10.58
N THR A 125 16.05 -10.13 11.61
CA THR A 125 16.80 -10.92 12.58
C THR A 125 16.24 -10.81 14.00
N SER A 126 15.54 -9.72 14.32
CA SER A 126 14.91 -9.54 15.61
C SER A 126 13.71 -8.61 15.53
N GLU A 127 12.78 -8.82 16.45
CA GLU A 127 11.65 -7.96 16.74
C GLU A 127 11.45 -7.94 18.26
N SER A 128 11.02 -6.80 18.79
CA SER A 128 10.58 -6.71 20.17
C SER A 128 9.41 -5.74 20.32
N GLY A 129 8.47 -6.05 21.21
CA GLY A 129 7.30 -5.22 21.46
C GLY A 129 6.77 -5.39 22.88
N GLN A 130 5.90 -4.47 23.29
CA GLN A 130 5.13 -4.61 24.53
C GLN A 130 3.85 -5.43 24.27
N ILE A 131 3.35 -6.11 25.30
CA ILE A 131 2.04 -6.77 25.25
C ILE A 131 0.99 -5.81 25.83
N GLY A 132 -0.05 -5.50 25.05
CA GLY A 132 -1.11 -4.58 25.46
C GLY A 132 -0.61 -3.15 25.68
N ASN A 133 0.43 -2.74 24.92
CA ASN A 133 1.05 -1.41 25.02
C ASN A 133 1.48 -1.03 26.45
N ALA A 134 1.95 -2.02 27.22
CA ALA A 134 2.37 -1.85 28.61
C ALA A 134 3.51 -2.80 29.00
N GLY A 135 4.27 -2.41 30.03
CA GLY A 135 5.35 -3.24 30.57
C GLY A 135 6.66 -3.18 29.77
N PRO A 136 7.60 -4.10 29.99
CA PRO A 136 8.85 -4.15 29.24
C PRO A 136 8.62 -4.64 27.80
N SER A 137 9.53 -4.26 26.89
CA SER A 137 9.59 -4.86 25.56
C SER A 137 10.08 -6.31 25.66
N ILE A 138 9.39 -7.23 24.98
CA ILE A 138 9.62 -8.67 24.96
C ILE A 138 9.99 -9.08 23.53
N ALA A 139 11.02 -9.91 23.39
CA ALA A 139 11.44 -10.40 22.08
C ALA A 139 10.37 -11.29 21.44
N ASN A 140 10.08 -11.07 20.15
CA ASN A 140 9.03 -11.77 19.40
C ASN A 140 7.61 -11.51 19.93
N ALA A 141 7.36 -10.36 20.57
CA ALA A 141 6.03 -9.98 21.04
C ALA A 141 5.29 -9.13 20.00
N TYR A 142 4.80 -9.80 18.96
CA TYR A 142 4.09 -9.19 17.83
C TYR A 142 2.75 -9.89 17.57
N SER A 143 1.94 -9.28 16.72
CA SER A 143 0.75 -9.90 16.15
C SER A 143 0.80 -9.90 14.63
N LEU A 144 0.26 -10.95 14.01
CA LEU A 144 -0.25 -10.85 12.65
C LEU A 144 -1.73 -10.53 12.76
N GLN A 145 -2.15 -9.45 12.12
CA GLN A 145 -3.56 -9.08 12.09
C GLN A 145 -4.03 -9.07 10.65
N LEU A 146 -5.21 -9.64 10.42
CA LEU A 146 -5.99 -9.49 9.20
C LEU A 146 -7.31 -8.84 9.60
N ASN A 147 -7.50 -7.59 9.20
CA ASN A 147 -8.61 -6.77 9.66
C ASN A 147 -9.59 -6.48 8.51
N THR A 148 -10.87 -6.38 8.84
CA THR A 148 -11.89 -5.89 7.91
C THR A 148 -11.93 -4.36 7.90
N ASN A 149 -12.60 -3.76 6.92
CA ASN A 149 -13.12 -2.40 7.08
C ASN A 149 -14.09 -2.28 8.27
N TYR A 150 -14.41 -1.05 8.64
CA TYR A 150 -15.55 -0.76 9.51
C TYR A 150 -16.85 -0.86 8.70
N PHE A 151 -17.85 -1.56 9.22
CA PHE A 151 -19.10 -1.84 8.51
C PHE A 151 -20.34 -1.64 9.36
N PHE A 152 -21.50 -1.39 8.73
CA PHE A 152 -22.75 -1.35 9.48
C PHE A 152 -23.12 -2.73 10.04
N THR A 153 -23.60 -2.83 11.27
CA THR A 153 -24.06 -4.11 11.85
C THR A 153 -25.35 -3.91 12.62
N ALA A 154 -26.22 -4.93 12.62
CA ALA A 154 -27.44 -4.92 13.46
C ALA A 154 -27.10 -4.86 14.97
N ARG A 155 -25.86 -5.21 15.36
CA ARG A 155 -25.37 -5.05 16.74
C ARG A 155 -25.32 -3.59 17.20
N CYS A 156 -25.30 -2.63 16.27
CA CYS A 156 -25.37 -1.20 16.57
C CYS A 156 -26.78 -0.70 16.89
N ALA A 157 -27.84 -1.52 16.81
CA ALA A 157 -29.21 -1.06 17.04
C ALA A 157 -29.45 -0.47 18.45
N GLY A 158 -28.65 -0.85 19.45
CA GLY A 158 -28.71 -0.31 20.82
C GLY A 158 -27.82 0.91 21.06
N SER A 159 -27.06 1.38 20.06
CA SER A 159 -26.20 2.55 20.15
C SER A 159 -26.98 3.82 19.84
N PRO A 160 -26.82 4.92 20.62
CA PRO A 160 -27.33 6.23 20.26
C PRO A 160 -26.50 6.92 19.17
N SER A 161 -25.28 6.43 18.89
CA SER A 161 -24.37 7.00 17.88
C SER A 161 -24.70 6.48 16.48
N SER A 162 -24.87 7.42 15.53
CA SER A 162 -24.96 7.13 14.09
C SER A 162 -23.64 6.63 13.51
N ASP A 163 -22.53 6.85 14.21
CA ASP A 163 -21.19 6.43 13.80
C ASP A 163 -20.85 5.02 14.28
N CYS A 164 -21.80 4.33 14.93
CA CYS A 164 -21.58 2.96 15.35
C CYS A 164 -21.32 2.05 14.14
N ARG A 165 -20.20 1.32 14.19
CA ARG A 165 -19.81 0.33 13.17
C ARG A 165 -19.36 -0.97 13.85
N GLY A 166 -19.53 -2.08 13.17
CA GLY A 166 -18.85 -3.33 13.47
C GLY A 166 -17.46 -3.34 12.85
N TRP A 167 -16.54 -4.01 13.53
CA TRP A 167 -15.19 -4.27 13.02
C TRP A 167 -14.71 -5.64 13.50
N GLN A 168 -14.08 -6.40 12.63
CA GLN A 168 -13.66 -7.77 12.92
C GLN A 168 -12.20 -7.98 12.56
N GLN A 169 -11.51 -8.70 13.43
CA GLN A 169 -10.09 -8.98 13.30
C GLN A 169 -9.85 -10.47 13.43
N PHE A 170 -9.06 -11.01 12.50
CA PHE A 170 -8.51 -12.34 12.58
C PHE A 170 -7.06 -12.20 13.04
N VAL A 171 -6.69 -12.81 14.16
CA VAL A 171 -5.47 -12.45 14.87
C VAL A 171 -4.65 -13.70 15.17
N PHE A 172 -3.35 -13.63 14.87
CA PHE A 172 -2.34 -14.43 15.55
C PHE A 172 -1.55 -13.52 16.47
N ALA A 173 -1.59 -13.78 17.78
CA ALA A 173 -0.82 -13.05 18.78
C ALA A 173 0.32 -13.94 19.30
N ASN A 174 1.53 -13.40 19.36
CA ASN A 174 2.71 -14.06 19.89
C ASN A 174 3.21 -13.24 21.09
N ASP A 175 3.40 -13.87 22.24
CA ASP A 175 3.83 -13.20 23.48
C ASP A 175 5.34 -13.36 23.77
N GLY A 176 6.08 -13.94 22.82
CA GLY A 176 7.49 -14.29 22.94
C GLY A 176 7.75 -15.70 23.48
N ALA A 177 6.79 -16.31 24.19
CA ALA A 177 6.90 -17.66 24.77
C ALA A 177 5.87 -18.65 24.19
N ALA A 178 4.72 -18.16 23.73
CA ALA A 178 3.64 -18.90 23.12
C ALA A 178 2.89 -18.03 22.09
N GLY A 179 2.15 -18.70 21.21
CA GLY A 179 1.27 -18.08 20.23
C GLY A 179 -0.19 -18.48 20.43
N SER A 180 -1.12 -17.69 19.89
CA SER A 180 -2.54 -18.01 19.87
C SER A 180 -3.20 -17.44 18.63
N VAL A 181 -4.09 -18.21 18.01
CA VAL A 181 -4.91 -17.75 16.87
C VAL A 181 -6.38 -17.66 17.27
N PHE A 182 -7.01 -16.51 17.02
CA PHE A 182 -8.37 -16.19 17.46
C PHE A 182 -9.04 -15.11 16.61
N ILE A 183 -10.32 -14.84 16.90
CA ILE A 183 -11.11 -13.79 16.27
C ILE A 183 -11.52 -12.80 17.35
N GLN A 184 -11.36 -11.50 17.07
CA GLN A 184 -11.80 -10.42 17.93
C GLN A 184 -12.81 -9.54 17.20
N TYR A 185 -13.85 -9.12 17.91
CA TYR A 185 -14.95 -8.31 17.39
C TYR A 185 -15.05 -7.00 18.16
N TRP A 186 -15.41 -5.95 17.44
CA TRP A 186 -15.57 -4.60 17.96
C TRP A 186 -16.88 -3.95 17.51
N LEU A 187 -17.45 -3.16 18.40
CA LEU A 187 -18.43 -2.12 18.12
C LEU A 187 -17.73 -0.77 18.32
N ILE A 188 -17.45 -0.12 17.20
CA ILE A 188 -16.78 1.17 17.11
C ILE A 188 -17.78 2.26 17.51
N LYS A 189 -17.40 3.18 18.40
CA LYS A 189 -18.21 4.34 18.83
C LYS A 189 -19.66 3.97 19.21
N TYR A 190 -19.83 2.90 19.98
CA TYR A 190 -21.12 2.41 20.46
C TYR A 190 -21.81 3.39 21.44
N ASN A 191 -21.04 4.17 22.21
CA ASN A 191 -21.50 5.32 23.00
C ASN A 191 -22.69 5.04 23.94
N ALA A 192 -22.76 3.81 24.45
CA ALA A 192 -23.73 3.33 25.43
C ALA A 192 -23.11 2.16 26.25
N PRO A 193 -23.72 1.71 27.35
CA PRO A 193 -23.27 0.51 28.05
C PRO A 193 -23.17 -0.68 27.10
N CYS A 194 -22.02 -1.35 27.09
CA CYS A 194 -21.77 -2.42 26.13
C CYS A 194 -22.78 -3.57 26.25
N PRO A 195 -23.13 -4.25 25.13
CA PRO A 195 -24.03 -5.39 25.18
C PRO A 195 -23.49 -6.52 26.08
N PRO A 196 -24.35 -7.39 26.62
CA PRO A 196 -23.91 -8.50 27.47
C PRO A 196 -22.80 -9.35 26.81
N GLY A 197 -21.73 -9.61 27.56
CA GLY A 197 -20.56 -10.37 27.08
C GLY A 197 -19.57 -9.56 26.24
N TRP A 198 -19.71 -8.24 26.20
CA TRP A 198 -18.75 -7.31 25.60
C TRP A 198 -18.08 -6.45 26.68
N THR A 199 -16.80 -6.18 26.49
CA THR A 199 -15.97 -5.39 27.39
C THR A 199 -15.97 -3.94 26.92
N PRO A 200 -16.27 -2.96 27.80
CA PRO A 200 -16.16 -1.55 27.46
C PRO A 200 -14.69 -1.13 27.29
N PHE A 201 -14.46 -0.22 26.36
CA PHE A 201 -13.16 0.36 26.08
C PHE A 201 -13.32 1.82 25.66
N SER A 202 -12.41 2.69 26.10
CA SER A 202 -12.32 4.08 25.65
C SER A 202 -10.86 4.48 25.59
N PHE A 203 -10.50 5.25 24.56
CA PHE A 203 -9.18 5.85 24.49
C PHE A 203 -9.09 7.02 25.48
N THR A 204 -7.87 7.29 25.94
CA THR A 204 -7.58 8.39 26.85
C THR A 204 -7.87 9.70 26.15
N ALA A 205 -8.65 10.58 26.78
CA ALA A 205 -9.14 11.84 26.21
C ALA A 205 -10.14 11.71 25.04
N ASP A 206 -10.64 10.50 24.75
CA ASP A 206 -11.79 10.29 23.87
C ASP A 206 -13.09 10.23 24.71
N THR A 207 -14.18 10.77 24.16
CA THR A 207 -15.53 10.67 24.75
C THR A 207 -16.29 9.45 24.25
N ASP A 208 -15.82 8.82 23.17
CA ASP A 208 -16.46 7.65 22.59
C ASP A 208 -16.25 6.39 23.45
N ILE A 209 -17.28 5.55 23.49
CA ILE A 209 -17.28 4.23 24.13
C ILE A 209 -17.30 3.19 23.02
N TYR A 210 -16.31 2.32 23.05
CA TYR A 210 -16.16 1.16 22.19
C TYR A 210 -16.50 -0.08 23.00
N CYS A 211 -16.89 -1.15 22.31
CA CYS A 211 -17.15 -2.44 22.93
C CYS A 211 -16.40 -3.52 22.18
N TRP A 212 -15.63 -4.35 22.87
CA TRP A 212 -14.90 -5.44 22.22
C TRP A 212 -15.13 -6.77 22.91
N ARG A 213 -14.89 -7.85 22.18
CA ARG A 213 -14.84 -9.21 22.73
C ARG A 213 -14.04 -10.13 21.82
N ASN A 214 -13.46 -11.16 22.41
CA ASN A 214 -13.01 -12.32 21.65
C ASN A 214 -14.19 -13.24 21.32
N ASP A 215 -14.00 -14.15 20.36
CA ASP A 215 -14.93 -15.25 20.15
C ASP A 215 -15.11 -16.05 21.46
N PRO A 216 -16.36 -16.34 21.87
CA PRO A 216 -16.60 -17.06 23.13
C PRO A 216 -16.10 -18.51 23.13
N LEU A 217 -15.73 -19.09 21.98
CA LEU A 217 -15.01 -20.37 21.93
C LEU A 217 -13.53 -20.24 22.33
N GLY A 218 -12.99 -19.01 22.40
CA GLY A 218 -11.63 -18.72 22.81
C GLY A 218 -10.65 -18.65 21.63
N ALA A 219 -9.48 -19.25 21.81
CA ALA A 219 -8.37 -19.29 20.86
C ALA A 219 -7.86 -20.72 20.69
N LEU A 220 -7.11 -20.96 19.62
CA LEU A 220 -6.29 -22.17 19.48
C LEU A 220 -4.83 -21.83 19.82
N PRO A 221 -4.23 -22.48 20.82
CA PRO A 221 -2.80 -22.35 21.10
C PRO A 221 -1.94 -22.77 19.90
N VAL A 222 -0.91 -21.98 19.63
CA VAL A 222 0.09 -22.21 18.59
C VAL A 222 1.47 -22.15 19.25
N PRO A 223 2.45 -22.99 18.86
CA PRO A 223 3.82 -22.82 19.31
C PRO A 223 4.33 -21.40 19.04
N ALA A 224 5.19 -20.86 19.90
CA ALA A 224 5.81 -19.55 19.68
C ALA A 224 6.47 -19.48 18.30
N GLN A 225 6.20 -18.39 17.59
CA GLN A 225 6.79 -18.15 16.28
C GLN A 225 7.87 -17.07 16.43
N PRO A 226 9.17 -17.39 16.31
CA PRO A 226 10.18 -16.35 16.27
C PRO A 226 9.98 -15.51 15.01
N ILE A 227 10.26 -14.20 15.07
CA ILE A 227 10.05 -13.30 13.92
C ILE A 227 10.84 -13.74 12.67
N THR A 228 11.96 -14.43 12.85
CA THR A 228 12.75 -15.01 11.76
C THR A 228 12.00 -16.09 10.96
N ASN A 229 10.85 -16.58 11.46
CA ASN A 229 9.99 -17.56 10.78
C ASN A 229 8.89 -16.91 9.93
N LEU A 230 8.82 -15.58 9.84
CA LEU A 230 7.72 -14.84 9.22
C LEU A 230 7.39 -15.30 7.79
N ALA A 231 8.40 -15.66 6.98
CA ALA A 231 8.22 -16.15 5.60
C ALA A 231 7.39 -17.45 5.49
N ASN A 232 7.26 -18.21 6.59
CA ASN A 232 6.50 -19.46 6.63
C ASN A 232 5.07 -19.28 7.18
N LEU A 233 4.71 -18.06 7.57
CA LEU A 233 3.42 -17.73 8.19
C LEU A 233 2.43 -17.24 7.13
N LYS A 234 1.18 -17.70 7.25
CA LYS A 234 0.03 -17.16 6.51
C LYS A 234 -1.17 -17.08 7.41
N LEU A 235 -1.88 -15.96 7.41
CA LEU A 235 -3.09 -15.76 8.20
C LEU A 235 -4.28 -15.58 7.26
N SER A 236 -5.35 -16.33 7.48
CA SER A 236 -6.56 -16.26 6.67
C SER A 236 -7.78 -16.03 7.56
N GLY A 237 -8.68 -15.19 7.07
CA GLY A 237 -9.98 -14.90 7.65
C GLY A 237 -11.08 -15.22 6.65
N ARG A 238 -12.14 -15.90 7.08
CA ARG A 238 -13.31 -16.21 6.24
C ARG A 238 -14.59 -15.87 6.99
N ALA A 239 -15.53 -15.28 6.27
CA ALA A 239 -16.87 -14.95 6.74
C ALA A 239 -17.88 -15.28 5.62
N ASP A 240 -18.69 -16.32 5.84
CA ASP A 240 -19.67 -16.82 4.85
C ASP A 240 -21.08 -17.03 5.44
N GLY A 241 -21.31 -16.57 6.67
CA GLY A 241 -22.58 -16.67 7.39
C GLY A 241 -22.78 -17.99 8.15
N ALA A 242 -21.95 -19.02 7.93
CA ALA A 242 -21.98 -20.25 8.75
C ALA A 242 -21.23 -20.06 10.09
N GLY A 243 -20.28 -19.14 10.10
CA GLY A 243 -19.46 -18.73 11.24
C GLY A 243 -18.19 -18.06 10.73
N ASP A 244 -17.61 -17.17 11.52
CA ASP A 244 -16.34 -16.56 11.18
C ASP A 244 -15.19 -17.54 11.48
N ARG A 245 -14.20 -17.59 10.59
CA ARG A 245 -13.08 -18.53 10.69
C ARG A 245 -11.75 -17.84 10.53
N VAL A 246 -10.83 -18.12 11.45
CA VAL A 246 -9.41 -17.78 11.33
C VAL A 246 -8.59 -19.03 11.06
N THR A 247 -7.60 -18.96 10.18
CA THR A 247 -6.61 -20.02 9.94
C THR A 247 -5.21 -19.43 9.90
N LEU A 248 -4.32 -19.92 10.76
CA LEU A 248 -2.89 -19.68 10.67
C LEU A 248 -2.21 -20.92 10.08
N SER A 249 -1.47 -20.74 8.99
CA SER A 249 -0.54 -21.76 8.49
C SER A 249 0.88 -21.43 8.92
N VAL A 250 1.59 -22.45 9.42
CA VAL A 250 2.98 -22.40 9.87
C VAL A 250 3.74 -23.52 9.18
N GLY A 251 4.41 -23.20 8.07
CA GLY A 251 5.13 -24.22 7.32
C GLY A 251 4.20 -25.37 6.88
N MET A 252 4.40 -26.56 7.43
CA MET A 252 3.63 -27.78 7.15
C MET A 252 2.43 -28.03 8.09
N PHE A 253 2.10 -27.06 8.95
CA PHE A 253 1.01 -27.15 9.93
C PHE A 253 -0.02 -26.05 9.70
N SER A 254 -1.29 -26.34 9.99
CA SER A 254 -2.36 -25.33 10.02
C SER A 254 -3.12 -25.42 11.33
N TYR A 255 -3.47 -24.26 11.87
CA TYR A 255 -4.21 -24.04 13.11
C TYR A 255 -5.42 -23.19 12.77
N SER A 256 -6.61 -23.60 13.15
CA SER A 256 -7.82 -22.85 12.84
C SER A 256 -8.85 -22.89 13.94
N LEU A 257 -9.60 -21.80 14.05
CA LEU A 257 -10.78 -21.66 14.88
C LEU A 257 -11.94 -21.25 13.95
N THR A 258 -13.04 -22.01 13.99
CA THR A 258 -14.34 -21.54 13.48
C THR A 258 -15.21 -21.13 14.65
N GLY A 259 -15.45 -19.83 14.73
CA GLY A 259 -16.20 -19.15 15.78
C GLY A 259 -17.68 -18.94 15.43
N ASN A 260 -18.24 -17.90 16.04
CA ASN A 260 -19.58 -17.40 15.76
C ASN A 260 -19.54 -16.30 14.71
N ASP A 261 -20.65 -16.09 13.99
CA ASP A 261 -20.84 -14.87 13.21
C ASP A 261 -21.38 -13.76 14.13
N ALA A 262 -20.48 -13.13 14.90
CA ALA A 262 -20.90 -12.23 15.99
C ALA A 262 -21.45 -10.89 15.48
N LEU A 263 -20.94 -10.43 14.33
CA LEU A 263 -21.24 -9.14 13.73
C LEU A 263 -22.08 -9.21 12.44
N GLY A 264 -22.34 -10.40 11.90
CA GLY A 264 -23.09 -10.58 10.67
C GLY A 264 -22.28 -10.20 9.43
N LEU A 265 -20.99 -10.55 9.41
CA LEU A 265 -20.08 -10.11 8.34
C LEU A 265 -20.38 -10.80 7.00
N GLY A 266 -20.62 -12.11 7.05
CA GLY A 266 -20.81 -12.98 5.87
C GLY A 266 -22.25 -13.13 5.36
N VAL A 267 -23.20 -12.33 5.87
CA VAL A 267 -24.62 -12.40 5.47
C VAL A 267 -24.87 -11.85 4.05
N PRO A 268 -25.98 -12.21 3.36
CA PRO A 268 -26.30 -11.67 2.03
C PRO A 268 -26.32 -10.13 2.00
N GLY A 269 -25.64 -9.54 1.01
CA GLY A 269 -25.33 -8.11 0.98
C GLY A 269 -24.11 -7.72 1.84
N GLY A 270 -23.21 -8.66 2.08
CA GLY A 270 -22.04 -8.58 2.96
C GLY A 270 -21.26 -7.27 2.87
N LYS A 271 -20.54 -6.94 3.94
CA LYS A 271 -20.02 -5.59 4.15
C LYS A 271 -18.50 -5.53 4.30
N TRP A 272 -17.84 -6.66 4.06
CA TRP A 272 -16.39 -6.75 4.00
C TRP A 272 -15.92 -6.28 2.63
N LEU A 273 -15.34 -5.09 2.55
CA LEU A 273 -14.88 -4.44 1.33
C LEU A 273 -13.36 -4.24 1.33
N ASP A 274 -12.74 -4.12 2.51
CA ASP A 274 -11.30 -3.97 2.64
C ASP A 274 -10.71 -5.07 3.52
N ALA A 275 -9.53 -5.56 3.14
CA ALA A 275 -8.71 -6.41 3.98
C ALA A 275 -7.34 -5.77 4.20
N GLU A 276 -7.05 -5.41 5.45
CA GLU A 276 -5.72 -4.99 5.90
C GLU A 276 -4.98 -6.22 6.43
N PHE A 277 -3.70 -6.39 6.10
CA PHE A 277 -2.87 -7.41 6.73
C PHE A 277 -1.43 -6.94 6.92
N ASN A 278 -0.94 -7.08 8.15
CA ASN A 278 0.44 -6.75 8.46
C ASN A 278 0.96 -7.42 9.76
N VAL A 279 2.22 -7.16 10.06
CA VAL A 279 2.84 -7.40 11.37
C VAL A 279 2.72 -6.13 12.21
N PHE A 280 2.08 -6.25 13.38
CA PHE A 280 1.93 -5.14 14.31
C PHE A 280 2.37 -5.52 15.72
N GLY A 281 2.41 -4.55 16.63
CA GLY A 281 2.55 -4.82 18.06
C GLY A 281 1.46 -5.76 18.59
N ASN A 282 1.72 -6.41 19.73
CA ASN A 282 0.76 -7.34 20.32
C ASN A 282 -0.26 -6.62 21.23
N GLY A 283 -1.32 -6.11 20.63
CA GLY A 283 -2.45 -5.47 21.31
C GLY A 283 -2.17 -4.09 21.88
N GLY A 284 -3.21 -3.48 22.47
CA GLY A 284 -3.19 -2.10 22.95
C GLY A 284 -3.88 -1.91 24.30
N ASN A 285 -4.00 -0.65 24.68
CA ASN A 285 -4.75 -0.18 25.84
C ASN A 285 -5.37 1.20 25.56
N SER A 286 -5.92 1.87 26.58
CA SER A 286 -6.52 3.20 26.42
C SER A 286 -5.56 4.27 25.91
N GLY A 287 -4.24 4.05 25.94
CA GLY A 287 -3.23 4.94 25.35
C GLY A 287 -3.00 4.72 23.85
N GLY A 288 -3.56 3.66 23.24
CA GLY A 288 -3.33 3.29 21.84
C GLY A 288 -2.83 1.85 21.68
N GLY A 289 -2.57 1.46 20.43
CA GLY A 289 -2.02 0.15 20.08
C GLY A 289 -0.54 0.02 20.41
N GLY A 290 -0.09 -1.22 20.60
CA GLY A 290 1.32 -1.54 20.78
C GLY A 290 2.11 -1.41 19.47
N LYS A 291 3.44 -1.47 19.60
CA LYS A 291 4.38 -1.35 18.49
C LYS A 291 5.27 -2.58 18.39
N ALA A 292 5.43 -3.13 17.18
CA ALA A 292 6.45 -4.12 16.86
C ALA A 292 7.73 -3.42 16.36
N GLU A 293 8.85 -3.62 17.04
CA GLU A 293 10.12 -2.97 16.71
C GLU A 293 11.08 -3.95 16.04
N PHE A 294 11.17 -3.88 14.72
CA PHE A 294 12.12 -4.61 13.90
C PHE A 294 13.53 -4.03 13.99
N ASN A 295 14.54 -4.88 13.73
CA ASN A 295 15.92 -4.42 13.57
C ASN A 295 16.13 -3.56 12.33
N ALA A 296 17.17 -2.73 12.38
CA ALA A 296 17.64 -1.99 11.20
C ALA A 296 17.98 -2.92 10.04
N GLY A 297 17.57 -2.54 8.83
CA GLY A 297 17.75 -3.33 7.61
C GLY A 297 16.70 -4.41 7.38
N ALA A 298 15.71 -4.56 8.26
CA ALA A 298 14.52 -5.37 8.02
C ALA A 298 13.76 -4.88 6.77
N ARG A 299 13.34 -5.82 5.92
CA ARG A 299 12.55 -5.57 4.71
C ARG A 299 11.50 -6.67 4.54
N LEU A 300 10.26 -6.27 4.34
CA LEU A 300 9.11 -7.16 4.13
C LEU A 300 8.46 -6.87 2.78
N ARG A 301 7.82 -7.89 2.20
CA ARG A 301 6.84 -7.69 1.14
C ARG A 301 5.54 -8.41 1.47
N PRO A 302 4.64 -7.80 2.24
CA PRO A 302 3.32 -8.37 2.52
C PRO A 302 2.52 -8.59 1.23
N ARG A 303 1.69 -9.63 1.24
CA ARG A 303 0.71 -9.98 0.21
C ARG A 303 -0.63 -10.16 0.88
N VAL A 304 -1.64 -9.45 0.38
CA VAL A 304 -3.04 -9.56 0.82
C VAL A 304 -3.89 -10.04 -0.33
N GLN A 305 -4.41 -11.26 -0.24
CA GLN A 305 -5.25 -11.87 -1.26
C GLN A 305 -6.73 -11.82 -0.85
N ILE A 306 -7.60 -11.18 -1.65
CA ILE A 306 -9.06 -11.15 -1.40
C ILE A 306 -9.80 -12.14 -2.31
N ILE A 307 -10.72 -12.94 -1.78
CA ILE A 307 -11.40 -14.01 -2.52
C ILE A 307 -12.91 -13.80 -2.44
N ASN A 308 -13.48 -13.33 -3.54
CA ASN A 308 -14.83 -12.74 -3.59
C ASN A 308 -15.80 -13.52 -4.49
N GLY A 309 -15.51 -14.79 -4.78
CA GLY A 309 -16.38 -15.70 -5.52
C GLY A 309 -16.57 -15.36 -7.01
N TYR A 310 -15.85 -14.37 -7.55
CA TYR A 310 -15.86 -14.06 -8.98
C TYR A 310 -15.42 -15.25 -9.84
N PRO A 311 -16.05 -15.49 -11.01
CA PRO A 311 -15.60 -16.53 -11.95
C PRO A 311 -14.17 -16.30 -12.47
N ILE A 312 -13.76 -15.04 -12.59
CA ILE A 312 -12.42 -14.61 -12.96
C ILE A 312 -11.93 -13.70 -11.84
N PRO A 313 -10.87 -14.08 -11.09
CA PRO A 313 -10.32 -13.23 -10.05
C PRO A 313 -9.90 -11.87 -10.63
N LEU A 314 -10.37 -10.79 -10.01
CA LEU A 314 -10.00 -9.43 -10.37
C LEU A 314 -8.91 -8.92 -9.41
N LYS A 315 -8.05 -8.01 -9.88
CA LYS A 315 -7.08 -7.35 -8.99
C LYS A 315 -7.84 -6.52 -7.94
N PRO A 316 -7.47 -6.55 -6.65
CA PRO A 316 -7.99 -5.58 -5.69
C PRO A 316 -7.54 -4.17 -6.09
N LEU A 317 -8.30 -3.18 -5.65
CA LEU A 317 -7.80 -1.81 -5.54
C LEU A 317 -6.83 -1.77 -4.35
N CYS A 318 -5.84 -0.90 -4.43
CA CYS A 318 -5.01 -0.57 -3.29
C CYS A 318 -5.64 0.63 -2.58
N ASN A 319 -5.86 0.53 -1.27
CA ASN A 319 -6.41 1.57 -0.40
C ASN A 319 -5.34 2.00 0.62
N GLU A 320 -4.97 3.30 0.66
CA GLU A 320 -3.91 3.86 1.54
C GLU A 320 -4.42 4.08 2.97
N PHE A 321 -5.00 3.03 3.55
CA PHE A 321 -5.60 3.08 4.86
C PHE A 321 -5.49 1.76 5.62
N GLY A 322 -5.30 1.89 6.94
CA GLY A 322 -5.32 0.79 7.91
C GLY A 322 -6.38 0.95 9.00
N PHE A 323 -6.85 -0.16 9.54
CA PHE A 323 -7.89 -0.23 10.57
C PHE A 323 -7.32 -0.59 11.95
N ALA A 324 -6.16 -1.26 12.01
CA ALA A 324 -5.45 -1.53 13.26
C ALA A 324 -4.96 -0.23 13.91
N GLY A 325 -5.05 -0.14 15.24
CA GLY A 325 -4.39 0.90 16.02
C GLY A 325 -2.98 0.51 16.48
N GLU A 326 -2.62 -0.76 16.38
CA GLU A 326 -1.23 -1.22 16.54
C GLU A 326 -0.36 -0.81 15.35
N THR A 327 0.95 -0.81 15.57
CA THR A 327 1.92 -0.32 14.59
C THR A 327 3.19 -1.17 14.53
N ASN A 328 4.05 -0.89 13.55
CA ASN A 328 5.44 -1.33 13.52
C ASN A 328 6.39 -0.15 13.19
N ASN A 329 7.71 -0.35 13.29
CA ASN A 329 8.72 0.68 12.98
C ASN A 329 9.28 0.63 11.54
N LEU A 330 8.58 -0.02 10.62
CA LEU A 330 8.94 0.00 9.19
C LEU A 330 8.30 1.20 8.50
N ASN A 331 8.61 1.35 7.22
CA ASN A 331 7.98 2.32 6.36
C ASN A 331 7.88 1.81 4.92
N PHE A 332 7.01 2.43 4.14
CA PHE A 332 6.91 2.19 2.72
C PHE A 332 8.14 2.80 2.01
N PRO A 333 8.82 2.05 1.14
CA PRO A 333 9.87 2.60 0.29
C PRO A 333 9.25 3.37 -0.88
N ASN A 334 10.06 4.17 -1.58
CA ASN A 334 9.64 4.94 -2.75
C ASN A 334 9.47 4.08 -4.01
N SER A 335 8.53 3.15 -3.93
CA SER A 335 8.13 2.30 -5.04
C SER A 335 6.64 2.03 -4.93
N ALA A 336 5.88 2.41 -5.95
CA ALA A 336 4.53 1.91 -6.11
C ALA A 336 4.54 0.37 -6.03
N PRO A 337 3.50 -0.26 -5.44
CA PRO A 337 3.24 -1.69 -5.55
C PRO A 337 3.53 -2.19 -6.97
N PRO A 338 4.47 -3.13 -7.15
CA PRO A 338 4.70 -3.65 -8.49
C PRO A 338 3.40 -4.33 -8.94
N MET A 339 2.86 -3.90 -10.10
CA MET A 339 1.73 -4.55 -10.78
C MET A 339 2.11 -5.98 -11.18
N THR A 340 2.13 -6.88 -10.22
CA THR A 340 2.45 -8.29 -10.44
C THR A 340 1.14 -9.06 -10.36
N GLY A 341 0.81 -9.72 -11.47
CA GLY A 341 -0.24 -10.74 -11.46
C GLY A 341 0.14 -11.95 -10.58
N PRO A 342 -0.82 -12.87 -10.33
CA PRO A 342 -2.21 -12.82 -10.73
C PRO A 342 -3.09 -12.20 -9.63
N ALA A 343 -4.21 -11.62 -10.06
CA ALA A 343 -5.35 -11.40 -9.21
C ALA A 343 -5.64 -12.65 -8.35
N PRO A 344 -6.18 -12.50 -7.12
CA PRO A 344 -6.70 -11.26 -6.55
C PRO A 344 -5.86 -10.76 -5.35
N SER A 345 -4.56 -10.49 -5.57
CA SER A 345 -3.66 -10.02 -4.50
C SER A 345 -3.21 -8.58 -4.66
N LEU A 346 -3.12 -7.87 -3.54
CA LEU A 346 -2.34 -6.66 -3.33
C LEU A 346 -0.97 -7.05 -2.74
N VAL A 347 0.11 -6.41 -3.17
CA VAL A 347 1.47 -6.66 -2.68
C VAL A 347 2.18 -5.32 -2.52
N PHE A 348 2.74 -5.06 -1.34
CA PHE A 348 3.46 -3.80 -1.05
C PHE A 348 4.78 -4.10 -0.33
N ASN A 349 5.72 -3.16 -0.39
CA ASN A 349 7.04 -3.31 0.25
C ASN A 349 7.09 -2.48 1.52
N GLU A 350 7.89 -2.93 2.48
CA GLU A 350 8.19 -2.19 3.71
C GLU A 350 9.64 -2.38 4.10
N ASP A 351 10.27 -1.37 4.71
CA ASP A 351 11.58 -1.51 5.32
C ASP A 351 11.89 -0.48 6.43
N HIS A 352 12.95 -0.73 7.20
CA HIS A 352 13.37 0.10 8.35
C HIS A 352 14.31 1.27 7.95
N VAL A 353 14.73 1.39 6.70
CA VAL A 353 15.88 2.25 6.31
C VAL A 353 15.58 3.23 5.19
N SER A 354 14.44 3.10 4.52
CA SER A 354 14.02 4.00 3.47
C SER A 354 13.64 5.37 4.03
N VAL A 355 13.89 6.41 3.23
CA VAL A 355 13.27 7.71 3.45
C VAL A 355 11.76 7.49 3.44
N PRO A 356 11.03 7.84 4.51
CA PRO A 356 9.60 7.68 4.57
C PRO A 356 8.87 8.07 3.29
N THR A 357 8.24 7.11 2.61
CA THR A 357 7.12 7.42 1.72
C THR A 357 5.83 7.18 2.47
N LEU A 358 4.86 8.04 2.22
CA LEU A 358 3.55 8.00 2.87
C LEU A 358 2.47 7.59 1.86
N PHE A 359 2.88 6.90 0.79
CA PHE A 359 2.03 6.63 -0.37
C PHE A 359 2.23 5.21 -0.88
N PRO A 360 1.67 4.24 -0.14
CA PRO A 360 1.95 2.84 -0.38
C PRO A 360 1.15 2.22 -1.53
N CYS A 361 0.18 2.92 -2.13
CA CYS A 361 -0.65 2.41 -3.21
C CYS A 361 -0.28 2.96 -4.57
N ASN A 362 -0.21 4.27 -4.68
CA ASN A 362 0.48 4.96 -5.77
C ASN A 362 0.50 6.46 -5.49
N ALA A 363 1.58 7.09 -5.93
CA ALA A 363 1.81 8.50 -5.73
C ALA A 363 2.17 9.15 -7.05
N ALA A 364 1.48 10.24 -7.34
CA ALA A 364 1.96 11.18 -8.32
C ALA A 364 2.80 12.28 -7.66
N THR A 365 3.78 12.80 -8.40
CA THR A 365 4.73 13.78 -7.89
C THR A 365 4.85 14.97 -8.84
N ALA A 366 5.10 16.15 -8.28
CA ALA A 366 5.68 17.28 -8.99
C ALA A 366 6.72 17.92 -8.07
N VAL A 367 8.00 17.64 -8.36
CA VAL A 367 9.12 17.88 -7.43
C VAL A 367 10.31 18.52 -8.12
N GLY A 368 11.17 19.17 -7.34
CA GLY A 368 12.39 19.79 -7.83
C GLY A 368 12.13 20.90 -8.84
N ASP A 369 12.95 20.97 -9.90
CA ASP A 369 12.65 21.68 -11.12
C ASP A 369 11.56 20.96 -11.92
N VAL A 370 10.35 20.95 -11.35
CA VAL A 370 9.11 20.32 -11.83
C VAL A 370 9.33 19.08 -12.72
N HIS A 371 9.83 18.02 -12.08
CA HIS A 371 9.72 16.66 -12.57
C HIS A 371 8.33 16.13 -12.21
N VAL A 372 7.53 15.82 -13.22
CA VAL A 372 6.19 15.24 -13.03
C VAL A 372 6.30 13.72 -13.07
N GLY A 373 5.77 13.07 -12.03
CA GLY A 373 5.47 11.64 -12.01
C GLY A 373 3.96 11.42 -11.99
N THR A 374 3.41 10.72 -12.98
CA THR A 374 1.99 10.41 -13.06
C THR A 374 1.59 9.24 -12.18
N VAL A 375 0.30 9.12 -11.89
CA VAL A 375 -0.25 7.99 -11.14
C VAL A 375 -0.04 6.64 -11.85
N ALA A 376 0.13 6.60 -13.18
CA ALA A 376 0.43 5.37 -13.91
C ALA A 376 1.94 5.02 -13.93
N GLY A 377 2.80 5.84 -13.30
CA GLY A 377 4.24 5.61 -13.22
C GLY A 377 5.04 6.17 -14.40
N THR A 378 4.47 7.12 -15.15
CA THR A 378 5.18 7.86 -16.19
C THR A 378 5.91 9.04 -15.58
N THR A 379 7.12 9.36 -16.07
CA THR A 379 7.79 10.63 -15.71
C THR A 379 8.06 11.53 -16.90
N TYR A 380 7.91 12.84 -16.74
CA TYR A 380 8.29 13.84 -17.74
C TYR A 380 8.58 15.20 -17.08
N ASP A 381 9.36 16.06 -17.74
CA ASP A 381 9.72 17.38 -17.22
C ASP A 381 8.74 18.45 -17.72
N PHE A 382 8.27 19.32 -16.82
CA PHE A 382 7.28 20.35 -17.15
C PHE A 382 7.67 21.74 -16.63
N GLN A 383 8.44 22.48 -17.44
CA GLN A 383 9.10 23.72 -17.02
C GLN A 383 8.29 25.00 -17.34
N ALA A 384 6.95 24.92 -17.30
CA ALA A 384 6.10 26.07 -17.58
C ALA A 384 5.93 26.96 -16.33
N THR A 385 5.44 28.19 -16.50
CA THR A 385 5.20 29.11 -15.36
C THR A 385 3.74 29.50 -15.33
N GLY A 386 3.10 29.48 -14.17
CA GLY A 386 1.67 29.76 -13.98
C GLY A 386 1.03 28.90 -12.90
N ASP A 387 -0.28 29.04 -12.74
CA ASP A 387 -1.07 28.10 -11.93
C ASP A 387 -1.53 26.94 -12.83
N PHE A 388 -1.36 25.72 -12.37
CA PHE A 388 -1.70 24.51 -13.12
C PHE A 388 -2.55 23.57 -12.28
N GLN A 389 -3.43 22.87 -12.97
CA GLN A 389 -4.17 21.75 -12.42
C GLN A 389 -3.25 20.54 -12.35
N LEU A 390 -2.83 20.19 -11.14
CA LEU A 390 -1.98 19.04 -10.93
C LEU A 390 -2.81 17.75 -11.01
N ALA A 391 -3.88 17.67 -10.22
CA ALA A 391 -4.83 16.55 -10.19
C ALA A 391 -6.28 17.01 -10.06
N GLU A 392 -7.19 16.27 -10.67
CA GLU A 392 -8.63 16.24 -10.41
C GLU A 392 -9.05 14.77 -10.32
N SER A 393 -9.77 14.39 -9.25
CA SER A 393 -10.48 13.12 -9.16
C SER A 393 -11.91 13.34 -8.66
N GLY A 394 -12.88 13.00 -9.50
CA GLY A 394 -14.29 13.29 -9.23
C GLY A 394 -14.56 14.80 -8.98
N PRO A 395 -15.73 15.13 -8.39
CA PRO A 395 -16.09 16.53 -8.11
C PRO A 395 -15.46 17.08 -6.84
N ASP A 396 -14.95 16.21 -5.97
CA ASP A 396 -14.61 16.55 -4.58
C ASP A 396 -13.11 16.63 -4.33
N PHE A 397 -12.26 16.20 -5.27
CA PHE A 397 -10.81 16.26 -5.09
C PHE A 397 -10.13 16.99 -6.24
N GLU A 398 -9.41 18.06 -5.90
CA GLU A 398 -8.50 18.72 -6.84
C GLU A 398 -7.23 19.22 -6.13
N VAL A 399 -6.14 19.27 -6.89
CA VAL A 399 -4.84 19.81 -6.47
C VAL A 399 -4.33 20.74 -7.57
N GLN A 400 -3.92 21.94 -7.16
CA GLN A 400 -3.31 22.94 -8.03
C GLN A 400 -1.95 23.34 -7.48
N GLU A 401 -1.03 23.65 -8.39
CA GLU A 401 0.30 24.16 -8.05
C GLU A 401 0.62 25.44 -8.82
N ARG A 402 1.45 26.29 -8.22
CA ARG A 402 1.98 27.51 -8.85
C ARG A 402 3.44 27.29 -9.17
N GLN A 403 3.74 27.27 -10.46
CA GLN A 403 5.10 27.21 -10.97
C GLN A 403 5.62 28.60 -11.30
N VAL A 404 6.83 28.92 -10.83
CA VAL A 404 7.50 30.21 -11.06
C VAL A 404 8.84 30.01 -11.76
N SER A 405 9.25 31.02 -12.53
CA SER A 405 10.47 30.97 -13.35
C SER A 405 11.75 30.91 -12.52
N GLY A 406 12.72 30.11 -12.96
CA GLY A 406 14.10 30.18 -12.48
C GLY A 406 14.89 31.38 -13.02
N ALA A 407 14.39 32.13 -14.01
CA ALA A 407 15.15 33.21 -14.60
C ALA A 407 15.58 34.30 -13.57
N PRO A 408 16.76 34.92 -13.73
CA PRO A 408 17.71 34.76 -14.85
C PRO A 408 18.75 33.66 -14.66
N SER A 409 18.92 33.10 -13.45
CA SER A 409 20.03 32.19 -13.16
C SER A 409 19.90 30.83 -13.86
N TRP A 410 18.68 30.48 -14.26
CA TRP A 410 18.28 29.21 -14.86
C TRP A 410 17.04 29.46 -15.72
N PRO A 411 17.23 29.95 -16.96
CA PRO A 411 16.12 30.25 -17.86
C PRO A 411 15.53 28.96 -18.43
N ASN A 412 14.22 28.98 -18.71
CA ASN A 412 13.45 27.84 -19.21
C ASN A 412 13.26 26.69 -18.20
N THR A 413 13.53 26.93 -16.92
CA THR A 413 13.16 26.04 -15.81
C THR A 413 12.12 26.73 -14.92
N SER A 414 11.37 25.93 -14.17
CA SER A 414 10.43 26.41 -13.16
C SER A 414 10.53 25.60 -11.87
N VAL A 415 9.98 26.16 -10.80
CA VAL A 415 9.77 25.45 -9.52
C VAL A 415 8.38 25.73 -8.98
N ASN A 416 7.88 24.79 -8.20
CA ASN A 416 6.67 24.96 -7.42
C ASN A 416 6.90 25.94 -6.26
N GLN A 417 6.04 26.94 -6.12
CA GLN A 417 6.12 27.97 -5.07
C GLN A 417 4.89 28.01 -4.16
N ALA A 418 3.77 27.47 -4.61
CA ALA A 418 2.57 27.30 -3.81
C ALA A 418 1.81 26.06 -4.27
N VAL A 419 1.17 25.40 -3.33
CA VAL A 419 0.35 24.20 -3.58
C VAL A 419 -0.95 24.35 -2.83
N GLY A 420 -2.05 23.97 -3.45
CA GLY A 420 -3.38 24.06 -2.88
C GLY A 420 -4.22 22.87 -3.28
N THR A 421 -5.02 22.38 -2.34
CA THR A 421 -5.98 21.32 -2.59
C THR A 421 -7.36 21.76 -2.14
N ARG A 422 -8.37 21.33 -2.88
CA ARG A 422 -9.75 21.31 -2.42
C ARG A 422 -10.16 19.85 -2.22
N MET A 423 -10.63 19.58 -1.02
CA MET A 423 -11.19 18.32 -0.59
C MET A 423 -12.62 18.58 -0.10
N ARG A 424 -13.60 18.19 -0.92
CA ARG A 424 -15.01 18.57 -0.82
C ARG A 424 -15.17 20.10 -0.86
N ASP A 425 -15.62 20.68 0.24
CA ASP A 425 -15.84 22.12 0.40
C ASP A 425 -14.65 22.82 1.07
N THR A 426 -13.67 22.08 1.58
CA THR A 426 -12.53 22.64 2.30
C THR A 426 -11.36 22.90 1.36
N ARG A 427 -10.78 24.09 1.47
CA ARG A 427 -9.59 24.50 0.71
C ARG A 427 -8.41 24.64 1.65
N VAL A 428 -7.33 23.95 1.34
CA VAL A 428 -6.06 24.02 2.08
C VAL A 428 -4.97 24.43 1.12
N VAL A 429 -4.25 25.49 1.45
CA VAL A 429 -3.20 26.07 0.60
C VAL A 429 -1.96 26.31 1.43
N VAL A 430 -0.79 25.96 0.88
CA VAL A 430 0.52 26.29 1.45
C VAL A 430 1.21 27.23 0.47
N CYS A 431 1.45 28.46 0.91
CA CYS A 431 2.13 29.50 0.15
C CYS A 431 3.62 29.56 0.52
N ALA A 432 4.43 30.21 -0.34
CA ALA A 432 5.83 30.49 -0.09
C ALA A 432 6.11 30.98 1.34
N GLY A 433 7.21 30.51 1.93
CA GLY A 433 7.51 30.75 3.34
C GLY A 433 6.71 29.87 4.31
N SER A 434 6.17 28.76 3.82
CA SER A 434 5.39 27.77 4.60
C SER A 434 4.16 28.38 5.27
N VAL A 435 3.48 29.30 4.59
CA VAL A 435 2.27 29.93 5.11
C VAL A 435 1.06 29.06 4.78
N LEU A 436 0.53 28.38 5.80
CA LEU A 436 -0.71 27.60 5.71
C LEU A 436 -1.94 28.52 5.72
N VAL A 437 -2.85 28.28 4.78
CA VAL A 437 -4.12 28.97 4.62
C VAL A 437 -5.23 27.93 4.51
N VAL A 438 -6.27 28.06 5.34
CA VAL A 438 -7.45 27.19 5.34
C VAL A 438 -8.68 28.04 5.06
N ASP A 439 -9.44 27.67 4.03
CA ASP A 439 -10.64 28.39 3.56
C ASP A 439 -10.41 29.91 3.40
N GLY A 440 -9.25 30.25 2.82
CA GLY A 440 -8.83 31.62 2.53
C GLY A 440 -8.32 32.41 3.73
N LYS A 441 -8.19 31.80 4.91
CA LYS A 441 -7.68 32.45 6.13
C LYS A 441 -6.35 31.83 6.57
N PRO A 442 -5.33 32.64 6.94
CA PRO A 442 -4.11 32.12 7.52
C PRO A 442 -4.41 31.22 8.73
N PHE A 443 -3.75 30.07 8.79
CA PHE A 443 -3.92 29.09 9.85
C PHE A 443 -2.56 28.72 10.42
N GLN A 444 -2.43 28.72 11.74
CA GLN A 444 -1.20 28.34 12.42
C GLN A 444 -1.32 26.91 12.93
N LEU A 445 -0.46 26.04 12.42
CA LEU A 445 -0.34 24.65 12.87
C LEU A 445 1.10 24.45 13.34
N PRO A 446 1.36 24.21 14.63
CA PRO A 446 2.71 23.90 15.10
C PRO A 446 3.20 22.56 14.54
N ASP A 447 4.51 22.41 14.38
CA ASP A 447 5.11 21.15 13.95
C ASP A 447 4.84 20.02 14.96
N GLY A 448 4.61 18.81 14.46
CA GLY A 448 4.18 17.65 15.23
C GLY A 448 2.71 17.68 15.67
N ARG A 449 1.87 18.54 15.08
CA ARG A 449 0.43 18.64 15.39
C ARG A 449 -0.43 18.31 14.18
N SER A 450 -1.64 17.87 14.50
CA SER A 450 -2.71 17.62 13.54
C SER A 450 -4.01 18.31 13.98
N VAL A 451 -4.85 18.65 13.01
CA VAL A 451 -6.20 19.17 13.21
C VAL A 451 -7.15 18.45 12.26
N THR A 452 -8.31 18.06 12.76
CA THR A 452 -9.43 17.59 11.93
C THR A 452 -10.47 18.69 11.83
N LEU A 453 -10.78 19.11 10.61
CA LEU A 453 -11.77 20.15 10.33
C LEU A 453 -13.19 19.56 10.35
N PRO A 454 -14.24 20.38 10.53
CA PRO A 454 -15.63 19.91 10.56
C PRO A 454 -16.08 19.13 9.32
N SER A 455 -15.45 19.37 8.17
CA SER A 455 -15.67 18.65 6.91
C SER A 455 -15.11 17.21 6.91
N GLY A 456 -14.36 16.84 7.96
CA GLY A 456 -13.61 15.59 8.03
C GLY A 456 -12.20 15.67 7.41
N VAL A 457 -11.82 16.81 6.82
CA VAL A 457 -10.47 17.01 6.28
C VAL A 457 -9.47 17.15 7.43
N GLY A 458 -8.46 16.29 7.44
CA GLY A 458 -7.32 16.33 8.36
C GLY A 458 -6.18 17.16 7.78
N ILE A 459 -5.51 17.93 8.63
CA ILE A 459 -4.26 18.62 8.30
C ILE A 459 -3.24 18.28 9.39
N SER A 460 -2.04 17.81 8.99
CA SER A 460 -0.92 17.58 9.90
C SER A 460 0.32 18.34 9.43
N LEU A 461 1.14 18.81 10.37
CA LEU A 461 2.47 19.36 10.10
C LEU A 461 3.51 18.50 10.82
N VAL A 462 4.47 17.96 10.08
CA VAL A 462 5.37 16.90 10.56
C VAL A 462 6.76 17.06 9.98
N GLY A 463 7.73 17.42 10.81
CA GLY A 463 9.10 17.64 10.34
C GLY A 463 9.20 18.74 9.28
N GLY A 464 8.23 19.68 9.27
CA GLY A 464 8.10 20.72 8.27
C GLY A 464 7.21 20.39 7.06
N ASP A 465 6.75 19.15 6.92
CA ASP A 465 5.87 18.73 5.82
C ASP A 465 4.39 18.85 6.20
N TYR A 466 3.58 19.41 5.30
CA TYR A 466 2.13 19.44 5.44
C TYR A 466 1.50 18.22 4.81
N TYR A 467 0.58 17.59 5.53
CA TYR A 467 -0.26 16.49 5.06
C TYR A 467 -1.71 16.92 5.13
N VAL A 468 -2.41 16.83 4.02
CA VAL A 468 -3.85 17.08 3.94
C VAL A 468 -4.52 15.79 3.51
N THR A 469 -5.54 15.35 4.25
CA THR A 469 -6.25 14.09 3.99
C THR A 469 -7.75 14.29 4.07
N ASP A 470 -8.52 13.76 3.12
CA ASP A 470 -9.99 13.77 3.22
C ASP A 470 -10.54 12.45 3.82
N SER A 471 -11.86 12.35 3.95
CA SER A 471 -12.48 11.11 4.44
C SER A 471 -12.71 10.07 3.33
N SER A 472 -12.33 10.39 2.10
CA SER A 472 -12.10 9.45 1.01
C SER A 472 -10.63 9.06 0.95
N TYR A 473 -9.81 9.46 1.94
CA TYR A 473 -8.39 9.18 2.14
C TYR A 473 -7.43 9.59 1.01
N HIS A 474 -7.87 10.46 0.10
CA HIS A 474 -6.92 11.18 -0.76
C HIS A 474 -5.94 11.94 0.11
N THR A 475 -4.66 11.90 -0.25
CA THR A 475 -3.60 12.54 0.54
C THR A 475 -2.80 13.51 -0.32
N VAL A 476 -2.54 14.70 0.21
CA VAL A 476 -1.62 15.66 -0.41
C VAL A 476 -0.52 15.97 0.58
N ARG A 477 0.72 15.60 0.25
CA ARG A 477 1.92 16.02 0.98
C ARG A 477 2.54 17.20 0.26
N ILE A 478 2.80 18.25 1.03
CA ILE A 478 3.51 19.44 0.57
C ILE A 478 4.76 19.56 1.43
N THR A 479 5.93 19.52 0.79
CA THR A 479 7.23 19.65 1.44
C THR A 479 7.83 21.00 1.07
N PRO A 480 7.73 22.01 1.95
CA PRO A 480 8.31 23.32 1.69
C PRO A 480 9.83 23.30 1.89
N HIS A 481 10.53 23.86 0.92
CA HIS A 481 11.96 24.13 0.99
C HIS A 481 12.23 25.64 0.98
N SER A 482 13.49 26.02 1.10
CA SER A 482 13.87 27.42 0.90
C SER A 482 13.75 27.77 -0.59
N GLY A 483 12.66 28.46 -0.96
CA GLY A 483 12.45 29.01 -2.31
C GLY A 483 11.60 28.16 -3.26
N TYR A 484 11.29 26.90 -2.91
CA TYR A 484 10.43 26.01 -3.68
C TYR A 484 9.64 25.04 -2.78
N MET A 485 8.77 24.25 -3.37
CA MET A 485 8.00 23.21 -2.70
C MET A 485 7.97 21.95 -3.55
N ASP A 486 8.01 20.80 -2.91
CA ASP A 486 7.69 19.54 -3.54
C ASP A 486 6.24 19.17 -3.20
N VAL A 487 5.51 18.62 -4.16
CA VAL A 487 4.17 18.09 -3.93
C VAL A 487 4.10 16.62 -4.32
N LEU A 488 3.42 15.88 -3.49
CA LEU A 488 3.04 14.50 -3.75
C LEU A 488 1.54 14.35 -3.51
N VAL A 489 0.86 13.70 -4.46
CA VAL A 489 -0.56 13.40 -4.43
C VAL A 489 -0.75 11.88 -4.35
N GLY A 490 -1.26 11.42 -3.22
CA GLY A 490 -1.74 10.06 -2.97
C GLY A 490 -3.19 9.91 -3.37
N ILE A 491 -3.48 8.83 -4.09
CA ILE A 491 -4.82 8.46 -4.56
C ILE A 491 -5.29 7.29 -3.72
N ASP A 492 -6.46 7.41 -3.09
CA ASP A 492 -6.95 6.40 -2.15
C ASP A 492 -7.16 5.06 -2.86
N ASP A 493 -7.99 5.03 -3.90
CA ASP A 493 -8.44 3.81 -4.56
C ASP A 493 -7.69 3.55 -5.86
N TRP A 494 -6.39 3.27 -5.80
CA TRP A 494 -5.63 3.04 -7.03
C TRP A 494 -5.95 1.66 -7.66
N PRO A 495 -6.25 1.60 -8.98
CA PRO A 495 -6.37 2.72 -9.92
C PRO A 495 -7.71 3.48 -9.85
N GLU A 496 -7.61 4.81 -9.89
CA GLU A 496 -8.72 5.78 -9.98
C GLU A 496 -8.52 6.68 -11.21
N ASP A 497 -9.61 7.25 -11.75
CA ASP A 497 -9.54 8.17 -12.89
C ASP A 497 -9.04 9.55 -12.44
N VAL A 498 -7.73 9.78 -12.60
CA VAL A 498 -7.08 11.05 -12.28
C VAL A 498 -6.76 11.81 -13.55
N ARG A 499 -7.23 13.06 -13.61
CA ARG A 499 -6.95 14.00 -14.71
C ARG A 499 -6.06 15.15 -14.21
N GLY A 500 -5.41 15.87 -15.12
CA GLY A 500 -4.43 16.93 -14.78
C GLY A 500 -3.03 16.60 -15.29
N LEU A 501 -2.04 17.36 -14.82
CA LEU A 501 -0.63 17.09 -15.17
C LEU A 501 -0.17 15.71 -14.69
N ILE A 502 -0.64 15.23 -13.53
CA ILE A 502 -0.24 13.90 -13.02
C ILE A 502 -1.16 12.75 -13.46
N GLY A 503 -2.17 13.07 -14.28
CA GLY A 503 -3.14 12.10 -14.77
C GLY A 503 -2.60 11.22 -15.87
N SER A 504 -3.30 10.12 -16.13
CA SER A 504 -3.03 9.20 -17.24
C SER A 504 -4.34 8.68 -17.78
N HIS A 505 -4.43 8.47 -19.09
CA HIS A 505 -5.66 7.97 -19.70
C HIS A 505 -5.85 6.49 -19.38
N ASN A 506 -6.86 6.15 -18.58
CA ASN A 506 -7.18 4.78 -18.14
C ASN A 506 -6.02 4.05 -17.43
N ASP A 507 -5.22 4.76 -16.63
CA ASP A 507 -4.05 4.19 -15.92
C ASP A 507 -3.00 3.59 -16.89
N ASP A 508 -2.99 4.01 -18.17
CA ASP A 508 -1.99 3.60 -19.15
C ASP A 508 -0.78 4.56 -19.11
N PRO A 509 0.42 4.10 -18.74
CA PRO A 509 1.62 4.94 -18.67
C PRO A 509 2.06 5.50 -20.04
N ALA A 510 1.57 4.95 -21.15
CA ALA A 510 1.88 5.44 -22.48
C ALA A 510 0.97 6.60 -22.93
N LEU A 511 -0.08 6.94 -22.18
CA LEU A 511 -1.12 7.86 -22.62
C LEU A 511 -1.44 8.93 -21.56
N ILE A 512 -1.34 10.20 -21.97
CA ILE A 512 -1.79 11.35 -21.16
C ILE A 512 -2.91 12.11 -21.86
N GLU A 513 -3.80 12.71 -21.08
CA GLU A 513 -5.02 13.34 -21.58
C GLU A 513 -5.02 14.85 -21.28
N ALA A 514 -5.28 15.67 -22.30
CA ALA A 514 -5.53 17.10 -22.12
C ALA A 514 -6.93 17.36 -21.55
N ARG A 515 -7.16 18.56 -21.01
CA ARG A 515 -8.44 18.94 -20.39
C ARG A 515 -9.65 18.75 -21.33
N ASP A 516 -9.45 18.93 -22.64
CA ASP A 516 -10.46 18.78 -23.68
C ASP A 516 -10.75 17.32 -24.10
N GLY A 517 -10.08 16.34 -23.48
CA GLY A 517 -10.21 14.92 -23.80
C GLY A 517 -9.29 14.42 -24.91
N THR A 518 -8.43 15.29 -25.47
CA THR A 518 -7.41 14.85 -26.43
C THR A 518 -6.39 13.96 -25.74
N VAL A 519 -6.25 12.71 -26.22
CA VAL A 519 -5.27 11.75 -25.73
C VAL A 519 -4.00 11.82 -26.56
N PHE A 520 -2.85 11.81 -25.90
CA PHE A 520 -1.55 11.86 -26.52
C PHE A 520 -0.67 10.67 -26.13
N PRO A 521 -0.03 10.00 -27.10
CA PRO A 521 0.98 8.98 -26.81
C PRO A 521 2.29 9.61 -26.37
N LEU A 522 3.02 8.90 -25.51
CA LEU A 522 4.35 9.29 -25.05
C LEU A 522 5.46 8.49 -25.75
N PRO A 523 6.66 9.09 -25.95
CA PRO A 523 7.03 10.46 -25.61
C PRO A 523 6.36 11.50 -26.53
N MET A 524 6.00 12.64 -25.95
CA MET A 524 5.29 13.71 -26.65
C MET A 524 6.28 14.72 -27.27
N SER A 525 5.87 15.41 -28.35
CA SER A 525 6.65 16.52 -28.90
C SER A 525 6.67 17.71 -27.92
N PHE A 526 7.71 18.54 -27.99
CA PHE A 526 7.80 19.76 -27.16
C PHE A 526 6.58 20.68 -27.37
N ASP A 527 6.15 20.85 -28.62
CA ASP A 527 5.01 21.70 -28.95
C ASP A 527 3.69 21.13 -28.41
N ASP A 528 3.46 19.82 -28.53
CA ASP A 528 2.26 19.21 -27.95
C ASP A 528 2.29 19.32 -26.41
N LEU A 529 3.45 19.13 -25.77
CA LEU A 529 3.61 19.17 -24.31
C LEU A 529 3.26 20.54 -23.75
N TYR A 530 3.84 21.59 -24.31
CA TYR A 530 3.67 22.93 -23.76
C TYR A 530 2.49 23.69 -24.36
N ASN A 531 2.28 23.62 -25.69
CA ASN A 531 1.30 24.46 -26.36
C ASN A 531 -0.10 23.88 -26.38
N ARG A 532 -0.25 22.55 -26.23
CA ARG A 532 -1.55 21.87 -26.22
C ARG A 532 -1.88 21.28 -24.86
N PHE A 533 -1.13 20.27 -24.42
CA PHE A 533 -1.38 19.57 -23.16
C PHE A 533 -1.23 20.51 -21.95
N GLY A 534 -0.05 21.11 -21.74
CA GLY A 534 0.23 21.99 -20.61
C GLY A 534 -0.67 23.22 -20.56
N ASN A 535 -0.89 23.89 -21.70
CA ASN A 535 -1.81 25.02 -21.78
C ASN A 535 -3.27 24.64 -21.48
N SER A 536 -3.70 23.40 -21.78
CA SER A 536 -5.05 22.94 -21.44
C SER A 536 -5.26 22.81 -19.93
N TRP A 537 -4.20 22.52 -19.18
CA TRP A 537 -4.21 22.35 -17.73
C TRP A 537 -3.86 23.62 -16.95
N ARG A 538 -3.49 24.70 -17.64
CA ARG A 538 -3.26 26.02 -17.04
C ARG A 538 -4.55 26.59 -16.45
N VAL A 539 -4.52 26.94 -15.18
CA VAL A 539 -5.67 27.43 -14.42
C VAL A 539 -5.82 28.94 -14.62
N LYS A 540 -7.06 29.38 -14.85
CA LYS A 540 -7.38 30.81 -14.94
C LYS A 540 -7.37 31.43 -13.54
N SER A 541 -6.97 32.69 -13.43
CA SER A 541 -6.89 33.37 -12.13
C SER A 541 -8.20 33.41 -11.34
N SER A 542 -9.37 33.34 -12.00
CA SER A 542 -10.69 33.27 -11.33
C SER A 542 -10.96 31.92 -10.66
N ASP A 543 -10.31 30.87 -11.15
CA ASP A 543 -10.57 29.48 -10.79
C ASP A 543 -9.42 28.92 -9.91
N SER A 544 -8.40 29.75 -9.65
CA SER A 544 -7.20 29.36 -8.91
C SER A 544 -7.46 29.26 -7.40
N LEU A 545 -7.15 28.08 -6.84
CA LEU A 545 -7.10 27.86 -5.39
C LEU A 545 -6.00 28.69 -4.73
N LEU A 546 -5.01 29.13 -5.50
CA LEU A 546 -3.76 29.76 -5.03
C LEU A 546 -3.86 31.29 -4.97
N THR A 547 -5.06 31.85 -5.14
CA THR A 547 -5.33 33.28 -4.95
C THR A 547 -4.92 33.82 -3.56
N PRO A 548 -5.01 33.06 -2.44
CA PRO A 548 -4.48 33.52 -1.15
C PRO A 548 -2.96 33.70 -1.12
N CYS A 549 -2.23 33.05 -2.03
CA CYS A 549 -0.77 33.20 -2.18
C CYS A 549 -0.38 34.40 -3.05
N GLY A 550 -1.32 35.29 -3.36
CA GLY A 550 -1.11 36.43 -4.23
C GLY A 550 -1.34 36.11 -5.71
N ARG A 551 -0.97 37.05 -6.57
CA ARG A 551 -1.14 36.93 -8.02
C ARG A 551 0.00 36.13 -8.65
N VAL A 552 -0.30 35.45 -9.74
CA VAL A 552 0.70 34.83 -10.62
C VAL A 552 1.61 35.92 -11.18
N ALA A 553 2.92 35.83 -10.90
CA ALA A 553 3.89 36.83 -11.30
C ALA A 553 4.23 36.76 -12.81
N GLU A 554 4.28 35.54 -13.37
CA GLU A 554 4.62 35.28 -14.76
C GLU A 554 3.83 34.08 -15.29
N GLN A 555 3.41 34.14 -16.56
CA GLN A 555 2.81 33.01 -17.27
C GLN A 555 3.50 32.82 -18.60
N GLY A 556 3.99 31.61 -18.85
CA GLY A 556 4.68 31.29 -20.08
C GLY A 556 5.05 29.82 -20.20
N ASN A 557 5.54 29.47 -21.39
CA ASN A 557 6.13 28.18 -21.70
C ASN A 557 7.65 28.37 -21.88
N PRO A 558 8.48 27.36 -21.58
CA PRO A 558 9.90 27.40 -21.90
C PRO A 558 10.06 27.54 -23.42
N LYS A 559 11.19 28.11 -23.85
CA LYS A 559 11.48 28.28 -25.29
C LYS A 559 12.10 27.03 -25.91
N VAL A 560 12.85 26.29 -25.11
CA VAL A 560 13.55 25.06 -25.46
C VAL A 560 13.62 24.17 -24.22
N PRO A 561 13.77 22.84 -24.38
CA PRO A 561 14.12 21.97 -23.26
C PRO A 561 15.45 22.38 -22.61
N PHE A 562 15.59 22.12 -21.32
CA PHE A 562 16.80 22.36 -20.55
C PHE A 562 17.28 21.03 -19.95
N PHE A 563 18.56 20.68 -20.14
CA PHE A 563 19.14 19.42 -19.68
C PHE A 563 20.38 19.65 -18.83
N SER A 564 20.84 18.62 -18.11
CA SER A 564 22.10 18.71 -17.37
C SER A 564 23.31 19.06 -18.25
N ALA A 565 23.24 18.77 -19.55
CA ALA A 565 24.27 19.10 -20.52
C ALA A 565 24.38 20.61 -20.84
N ASP A 566 23.32 21.38 -20.56
CA ASP A 566 23.26 22.83 -20.74
C ASP A 566 23.85 23.59 -19.54
N LEU A 567 24.12 22.88 -18.43
CA LEU A 567 24.82 23.43 -17.27
C LEU A 567 26.29 23.75 -17.60
N PRO A 568 26.86 24.80 -16.99
CA PRO A 568 28.31 25.04 -17.04
C PRO A 568 29.09 23.80 -16.59
N THR A 569 30.17 23.46 -17.30
CA THR A 569 30.89 22.19 -17.14
C THR A 569 31.30 21.89 -15.69
N GLU A 570 31.79 22.90 -14.96
CA GLU A 570 32.17 22.72 -13.56
C GLU A 570 30.97 22.46 -12.63
N ILE A 571 29.84 23.14 -12.87
CA ILE A 571 28.61 22.95 -12.08
C ILE A 571 28.07 21.55 -12.34
N ARG A 572 27.98 21.15 -13.60
CA ARG A 572 27.55 19.79 -13.99
C ARG A 572 28.41 18.71 -13.33
N ALA A 573 29.73 18.88 -13.32
CA ALA A 573 30.65 17.91 -12.72
C ALA A 573 30.42 17.75 -11.20
N ARG A 574 30.28 18.86 -10.47
CA ARG A 574 30.00 18.85 -9.02
C ARG A 574 28.61 18.27 -8.70
N ALA A 575 27.61 18.60 -9.51
CA ALA A 575 26.27 18.06 -9.37
C ALA A 575 26.25 16.54 -9.61
N LYS A 576 26.93 16.07 -10.66
CA LYS A 576 27.07 14.64 -10.95
C LYS A 576 27.73 13.89 -9.80
N GLU A 577 28.82 14.43 -9.26
CA GLU A 577 29.51 13.83 -8.11
C GLU A 577 28.56 13.67 -6.92
N THR A 578 27.78 14.70 -6.59
CA THR A 578 26.79 14.67 -5.51
C THR A 578 25.72 13.59 -5.75
N CYS A 579 25.15 13.51 -6.96
CA CYS A 579 24.13 12.52 -7.30
C CYS A 579 24.66 11.08 -7.21
N VAL A 580 25.87 10.83 -7.74
CA VAL A 580 26.50 9.49 -7.69
C VAL A 580 26.86 9.10 -6.26
N GLN A 581 27.36 10.04 -5.44
CA GLN A 581 27.64 9.78 -4.02
C GLN A 581 26.38 9.39 -3.24
N ASN A 582 25.23 9.97 -3.59
CA ASN A 582 23.93 9.63 -3.03
C ASN A 582 23.30 8.35 -3.63
N ARG A 583 24.01 7.66 -4.55
CA ARG A 583 23.55 6.41 -5.19
C ARG A 583 22.27 6.58 -6.01
N VAL A 584 22.08 7.74 -6.62
CA VAL A 584 21.02 7.98 -7.59
C VAL A 584 21.22 7.07 -8.81
N LEU A 585 20.17 6.41 -9.27
CA LEU A 585 20.22 5.54 -10.44
C LEU A 585 20.53 6.33 -11.71
N ASP A 586 21.21 5.72 -12.67
CA ASP A 586 21.62 6.37 -13.93
C ASP A 586 20.45 7.04 -14.67
N GLU A 587 19.27 6.43 -14.61
CA GLU A 587 18.03 6.91 -15.23
C GLU A 587 17.56 8.26 -14.66
N TRP A 588 17.90 8.56 -13.41
CA TRP A 588 17.53 9.77 -12.68
C TRP A 588 18.65 10.83 -12.63
N LEU A 589 19.83 10.52 -13.17
CA LEU A 589 20.99 11.42 -13.04
C LEU A 589 20.80 12.77 -13.73
N ASP A 590 20.06 12.85 -14.85
CA ASP A 590 19.88 14.13 -15.56
C ASP A 590 19.12 15.15 -14.71
N GLY A 591 17.93 14.79 -14.22
CA GLY A 591 17.13 15.61 -13.29
C GLY A 591 17.88 15.90 -12.00
N CYS A 592 18.48 14.89 -11.37
CA CYS A 592 19.27 15.09 -10.16
C CYS A 592 20.41 16.12 -10.35
N MET A 593 21.09 16.11 -11.49
CA MET A 593 22.16 17.08 -11.75
C MET A 593 21.63 18.51 -11.89
N ILE A 594 20.46 18.69 -12.51
CA ILE A 594 19.82 20.00 -12.63
C ILE A 594 19.38 20.47 -11.25
N ASP A 595 18.64 19.65 -10.51
CA ASP A 595 18.18 19.92 -9.16
C ASP A 595 19.33 20.26 -8.21
N VAL A 596 20.41 19.47 -8.18
CA VAL A 596 21.57 19.77 -7.33
C VAL A 596 22.25 21.08 -7.73
N ALA A 597 22.32 21.39 -9.02
CA ALA A 597 22.92 22.62 -9.51
C ALA A 597 22.11 23.87 -9.10
N MET A 598 20.79 23.75 -9.07
CA MET A 598 19.88 24.89 -8.92
C MET A 598 19.32 25.05 -7.51
N LEU A 599 18.95 23.93 -6.89
CA LEU A 599 18.32 23.84 -5.56
C LEU A 599 19.34 23.48 -4.47
N GLY A 600 20.51 23.00 -4.87
CA GLY A 600 21.63 22.68 -3.99
C GLY A 600 21.75 21.19 -3.63
N PRO A 601 22.81 20.79 -2.90
CA PRO A 601 23.18 19.38 -2.74
C PRO A 601 22.11 18.48 -2.09
N LYS A 602 21.21 19.06 -1.28
CA LYS A 602 20.14 18.31 -0.63
C LYS A 602 19.10 17.80 -1.63
N ALA A 603 18.93 18.43 -2.78
CA ALA A 603 17.95 18.01 -3.77
C ALA A 603 18.21 16.59 -4.32
N ALA A 604 19.46 16.10 -4.22
CA ALA A 604 19.78 14.72 -4.57
C ALA A 604 18.95 13.69 -3.78
N THR A 605 18.51 14.01 -2.56
CA THR A 605 17.76 13.05 -1.72
C THR A 605 16.40 12.69 -2.31
N THR A 606 15.82 13.55 -3.15
CA THR A 606 14.53 13.31 -3.84
C THR A 606 14.58 12.12 -4.79
N PHE A 607 15.78 11.78 -5.31
CA PHE A 607 15.98 10.70 -6.28
C PHE A 607 16.52 9.40 -5.66
N VAL A 608 16.84 9.40 -4.36
CA VAL A 608 17.46 8.25 -3.69
C VAL A 608 16.40 7.18 -3.44
N GLY A 609 16.64 5.97 -3.96
CA GLY A 609 15.75 4.82 -3.77
C GLY A 609 14.49 4.85 -4.64
N THR A 610 14.32 5.88 -5.48
CA THR A 610 13.21 5.98 -6.44
C THR A 610 13.34 4.88 -7.49
N ALA A 611 12.31 4.04 -7.60
CA ALA A 611 12.25 3.02 -8.65
C ALA A 611 12.30 3.66 -10.05
N PRO A 612 12.85 2.98 -11.07
CA PRO A 612 12.70 3.36 -12.47
C PRO A 612 11.25 3.71 -12.83
N ALA A 613 11.07 4.75 -13.65
CA ALA A 613 9.78 5.03 -14.25
C ALA A 613 9.28 3.83 -15.06
N VAL A 614 7.97 3.58 -15.05
CA VAL A 614 7.36 2.62 -15.98
C VAL A 614 7.57 3.09 -17.42
N LEU A 615 7.46 4.41 -17.63
CA LEU A 615 7.74 5.05 -18.91
C LEU A 615 8.37 6.42 -18.70
N ASP A 616 9.48 6.68 -19.39
CA ASP A 616 10.06 8.02 -19.49
C ASP A 616 9.44 8.76 -20.69
N GLY A 617 8.64 9.78 -20.41
CA GLY A 617 7.95 10.62 -21.37
C GLY A 617 8.84 11.70 -22.01
N ASN A 618 10.06 11.90 -21.52
CA ASN A 618 10.99 12.86 -22.09
C ASN A 618 11.54 12.37 -23.43
N SER A 619 11.34 13.16 -24.48
CA SER A 619 11.64 12.79 -25.87
C SER A 619 13.13 12.58 -26.22
N ARG A 620 14.06 12.68 -25.26
CA ARG A 620 15.51 12.78 -25.52
C ARG A 620 16.45 11.81 -24.79
N LYS A 621 15.98 10.71 -24.20
CA LYS A 621 16.89 9.63 -23.73
C LYS A 621 17.18 8.53 -24.77
N ARG A 622 17.18 8.85 -26.08
CA ARG A 622 17.70 7.95 -27.14
C ARG A 622 18.71 8.65 -28.03
#